data_AF-A0A359MWB1-F1
#
_entry.id   AF-A0A359MWB1-F1
#
_cell.length_a   1.000
_cell.length_b   1.000
_cell.length_c   1.000
_cell.angle_alpha   90.00
_cell.angle_beta   90.00
_cell.angle_gamma   90.00
#
_symmetry.space_group_name_H-M   'P 1'
#
loop_
_entity.id
_entity.type
_entity.pdbx_description
1 polymer ?
#
loop_
_entity_poly.entity_id
_entity_poly.type
_entity_poly.pdbx_seq_one_letter_code
_entity_poly.pdbx_strand_id
1 'polypeptide(L)'
;MAVTKTVPVERILRVLGEHNIQLIGENRWQEAKSKLPSLPPGTEKHFIGHLQTNKVKEVVEAFDCIETVDSLKLAKAINAINKPADVFLQVNVSQDPAKHGFLPNELEAALSQIQLLKNLNVAGLMTITAKQTKDQTRQDFRMMKQLQTKFGLQELSMGMSDDWEIAVEEGATIVRLGSALFGPRISAKL
;
A
#
# COMPACT_ATOMS: atom_id res chain seq x y z
N MET A 1 -9.69 0.33 1.77
CA MET A 1 -9.26 0.43 0.36
C MET A 1 -9.74 -0.79 -0.44
N ALA A 2 -10.34 -0.56 -1.61
CA ALA A 2 -10.69 -1.63 -2.55
C ALA A 2 -9.49 -2.00 -3.44
N VAL A 3 -9.01 -3.24 -3.37
CA VAL A 3 -7.88 -3.71 -4.18
C VAL A 3 -8.40 -4.26 -5.51
N THR A 4 -8.09 -3.55 -6.59
CA THR A 4 -8.75 -3.71 -7.90
C THR A 4 -7.92 -4.45 -8.94
N LYS A 5 -6.77 -5.01 -8.55
CA LYS A 5 -5.95 -5.87 -9.41
C LYS A 5 -6.75 -7.09 -9.90
N THR A 6 -6.57 -7.47 -11.15
CA THR A 6 -7.26 -8.55 -11.87
C THR A 6 -8.79 -8.41 -11.92
N VAL A 7 -9.35 -7.23 -11.65
CA VAL A 7 -10.80 -6.97 -11.66
C VAL A 7 -11.19 -6.17 -12.91
N PRO A 8 -12.20 -6.61 -13.70
CA PRO A 8 -12.74 -5.82 -14.81
C PRO A 8 -13.31 -4.47 -14.35
N VAL A 9 -13.17 -3.43 -15.17
CA VAL A 9 -13.57 -2.05 -14.84
C VAL A 9 -15.05 -1.97 -14.47
N GLU A 10 -15.93 -2.65 -15.19
CA GLU A 10 -17.38 -2.64 -14.96
C GLU A 10 -17.70 -3.13 -13.54
N ARG A 11 -16.97 -4.15 -13.08
CA ARG A 11 -17.12 -4.70 -11.74
C ARG A 11 -16.53 -3.78 -10.67
N ILE A 12 -15.42 -3.10 -10.97
CA ILE A 12 -14.87 -2.06 -10.09
C ILE A 12 -15.91 -0.97 -9.88
N LEU A 13 -16.42 -0.36 -10.96
CA LEU A 13 -17.39 0.74 -10.90
C LEU A 13 -18.64 0.38 -10.12
N ARG A 14 -19.19 -0.82 -10.34
CA ARG A 14 -20.36 -1.31 -9.60
C ARG A 14 -20.09 -1.34 -8.09
N VAL A 15 -19.00 -1.98 -7.65
CA VAL A 15 -18.67 -2.12 -6.22
C VAL A 15 -18.36 -0.77 -5.59
N LEU A 16 -17.63 0.12 -6.29
CA LEU A 16 -17.35 1.46 -5.77
C LEU A 16 -18.64 2.26 -5.54
N GLY A 17 -19.59 2.20 -6.49
CA GLY A 17 -20.88 2.88 -6.37
C GLY A 17 -21.80 2.29 -5.30
N GLU A 18 -21.94 0.97 -5.25
CA GLU A 18 -22.80 0.27 -4.29
C GLU A 18 -22.36 0.47 -2.83
N HIS A 19 -21.06 0.60 -2.59
CA HIS A 19 -20.49 0.71 -1.25
C HIS A 19 -19.92 2.10 -0.91
N ASN A 20 -20.10 3.09 -1.80
CA ASN A 20 -19.55 4.44 -1.67
C ASN A 20 -18.03 4.44 -1.34
N ILE A 21 -17.27 3.57 -2.01
CA ILE A 21 -15.82 3.46 -1.82
C ILE A 21 -15.12 4.43 -2.77
N GLN A 22 -14.26 5.29 -2.22
CA GLN A 22 -13.50 6.28 -2.99
C GLN A 22 -12.01 5.97 -3.08
N LEU A 23 -11.50 5.04 -2.26
CA LEU A 23 -10.09 4.67 -2.22
C LEU A 23 -9.85 3.29 -2.85
N ILE A 24 -9.02 3.25 -3.90
CA ILE A 24 -8.61 2.02 -4.58
C ILE A 24 -7.10 1.76 -4.50
N GLY A 25 -6.73 0.50 -4.61
CA GLY A 25 -5.34 0.03 -4.65
C GLY A 25 -5.03 -0.80 -5.88
N GLU A 26 -4.03 -0.40 -6.65
CA GLU A 26 -3.48 -1.17 -7.78
C GLU A 26 -2.06 -1.62 -7.51
N ASN A 27 -1.66 -2.78 -8.04
CA ASN A 27 -0.32 -3.32 -7.80
C ASN A 27 0.56 -3.47 -9.06
N ARG A 28 0.05 -3.10 -10.24
CA ARG A 28 0.78 -3.20 -11.50
C ARG A 28 0.42 -2.03 -12.40
N TRP A 29 1.42 -1.25 -12.81
CA TRP A 29 1.22 -0.09 -13.70
C TRP A 29 0.52 -0.46 -15.00
N GLN A 30 0.94 -1.55 -15.64
CA GLN A 30 0.42 -1.97 -16.95
C GLN A 30 -1.07 -2.30 -16.92
N GLU A 31 -1.56 -2.78 -15.78
CA GLU A 31 -2.98 -3.07 -15.58
C GLU A 31 -3.74 -1.79 -15.17
N ALA A 32 -3.16 -0.99 -14.28
CA ALA A 32 -3.78 0.24 -13.81
C ALA A 32 -4.03 1.22 -14.97
N LYS A 33 -3.04 1.44 -15.84
CA LYS A 33 -3.10 2.47 -16.90
C LYS A 33 -4.33 2.38 -17.81
N SER A 34 -4.87 1.18 -18.04
CA SER A 34 -6.07 1.00 -18.87
C SER A 34 -7.37 1.22 -18.11
N LYS A 35 -7.33 1.17 -16.77
CA LYS A 35 -8.50 1.30 -15.89
C LYS A 35 -8.67 2.71 -15.36
N LEU A 36 -7.57 3.42 -15.08
CA LEU A 36 -7.60 4.74 -14.45
C LEU A 36 -8.49 5.76 -15.17
N PRO A 37 -8.51 5.86 -16.52
CA PRO A 37 -9.36 6.82 -17.21
C PRO A 37 -10.87 6.61 -17.02
N SER A 38 -11.27 5.39 -16.65
CA SER A 38 -12.68 5.03 -16.47
C SER A 38 -13.17 5.21 -15.03
N LEU A 39 -12.28 5.56 -14.09
CA LEU A 39 -12.65 5.72 -12.68
C LEU A 39 -13.47 7.00 -12.47
N PRO A 40 -14.41 7.01 -11.51
CA PRO A 40 -15.16 8.20 -11.17
C PRO A 40 -14.22 9.35 -10.74
N PRO A 41 -14.55 10.61 -11.07
CA PRO A 41 -13.84 11.76 -10.54
C PRO A 41 -13.77 11.72 -9.01
N GLY A 42 -12.62 12.08 -8.45
CA GLY A 42 -12.39 12.04 -7.00
C GLY A 42 -12.02 10.66 -6.44
N THR A 43 -11.86 9.63 -7.28
CA THR A 43 -11.30 8.35 -6.84
C THR A 43 -9.82 8.52 -6.46
N GLU A 44 -9.52 8.28 -5.19
CA GLU A 44 -8.16 8.23 -4.66
C GLU A 44 -7.51 6.89 -5.00
N LYS A 45 -6.26 6.96 -5.46
CA LYS A 45 -5.53 5.85 -6.09
C LYS A 45 -4.21 5.65 -5.38
N HIS A 46 -4.07 4.51 -4.71
CA HIS A 46 -2.83 4.09 -4.09
C HIS A 46 -2.14 3.01 -4.92
N PHE A 47 -0.83 3.16 -5.10
CA PHE A 47 0.00 2.10 -5.66
C PHE A 47 0.52 1.19 -4.54
N ILE A 48 0.13 -0.07 -4.57
CA ILE A 48 0.37 -1.07 -3.51
C ILE A 48 1.14 -2.30 -4.00
N GLY A 49 1.79 -2.19 -5.16
CA GLY A 49 2.67 -3.23 -5.71
C GLY A 49 4.13 -2.83 -5.60
N HIS A 50 5.04 -3.80 -5.69
CA HIS A 50 6.46 -3.47 -5.73
C HIS A 50 6.77 -2.54 -6.91
N LEU A 51 7.35 -1.37 -6.61
CA LEU A 51 7.59 -0.31 -7.58
C LEU A 51 9.03 -0.34 -8.08
N GLN A 52 9.18 -0.76 -9.33
CA GLN A 52 10.48 -0.72 -10.01
C GLN A 52 10.85 0.72 -10.36
N THR A 53 12.13 1.08 -10.25
CA THR A 53 12.61 2.46 -10.47
C THR A 53 12.32 3.00 -11.87
N ASN A 54 12.27 2.14 -12.90
CA ASN A 54 11.93 2.50 -14.27
C ASN A 54 10.43 2.78 -14.50
N LYS A 55 9.59 2.62 -13.47
CA LYS A 55 8.15 2.92 -13.50
C LYS A 55 7.74 4.00 -12.53
N VAL A 56 8.70 4.57 -11.79
CA VAL A 56 8.44 5.60 -10.79
C VAL A 56 7.79 6.82 -11.42
N LYS A 57 8.25 7.27 -12.59
CA LYS A 57 7.67 8.45 -13.26
C LYS A 57 6.19 8.23 -13.55
N GLU A 58 5.85 7.14 -14.24
CA GLU A 58 4.46 6.87 -14.61
C GLU A 58 3.55 6.69 -13.39
N VAL A 59 4.05 6.04 -12.33
CA VAL A 59 3.26 5.82 -11.11
C VAL A 59 3.07 7.12 -10.33
N VAL A 60 4.09 7.94 -10.15
CA VAL A 60 3.98 9.25 -9.47
C VAL A 60 3.08 10.22 -10.23
N GLU A 61 3.05 10.14 -11.56
CA GLU A 61 2.15 10.97 -12.36
C GLU A 61 0.68 10.56 -12.21
N ALA A 62 0.40 9.26 -12.07
CA ALA A 62 -0.95 8.70 -12.15
C ALA A 62 -1.61 8.33 -10.80
N PHE A 63 -0.84 8.17 -9.73
CA PHE A 63 -1.31 7.79 -8.40
C PHE A 63 -1.18 8.94 -7.41
N ASP A 64 -2.04 8.93 -6.40
CA ASP A 64 -2.06 9.95 -5.34
C ASP A 64 -1.09 9.57 -4.21
N CYS A 65 -0.92 8.26 -3.96
CA CYS A 65 -0.02 7.75 -2.93
C CYS A 65 0.72 6.46 -3.37
N ILE A 66 1.94 6.25 -2.89
CA ILE A 66 2.72 5.02 -3.08
C ILE A 66 2.95 4.37 -1.71
N GLU A 67 2.33 3.21 -1.47
CA GLU A 67 2.40 2.58 -0.15
C GLU A 67 3.61 1.64 0.03
N THR A 68 4.36 1.38 -1.02
CA THR A 68 5.38 0.31 -1.08
C THR A 68 6.81 0.85 -1.11
N VAL A 69 7.10 1.97 -0.45
CA VAL A 69 8.48 2.47 -0.38
C VAL A 69 9.26 1.56 0.56
N ASP A 70 10.05 0.67 -0.03
CA ASP A 70 10.78 -0.41 0.66
C ASP A 70 12.27 -0.12 0.85
N SER A 71 12.77 1.00 0.30
CA SER A 71 14.18 1.32 0.29
C SER A 71 14.43 2.82 0.10
N LEU A 72 15.56 3.31 0.63
CA LEU A 72 15.99 4.69 0.41
C LEU A 72 16.25 4.99 -1.07
N LYS A 73 16.69 3.98 -1.84
CA LYS A 73 16.87 4.09 -3.30
C LYS A 73 15.55 4.43 -3.98
N LEU A 74 14.47 3.72 -3.65
CA LEU A 74 13.15 3.97 -4.21
C LEU A 74 12.64 5.36 -3.78
N ALA A 75 12.76 5.71 -2.50
CA ALA A 75 12.36 7.03 -2.00
C ALA A 75 13.08 8.17 -2.76
N LYS A 76 14.41 8.06 -2.95
CA LYS A 76 15.18 9.05 -3.73
C LYS A 76 14.72 9.12 -5.19
N ALA A 77 14.40 7.98 -5.81
CA ALA A 77 13.89 7.94 -7.17
C ALA A 77 12.53 8.64 -7.30
N ILE A 78 11.61 8.44 -6.35
CA ILE A 78 10.30 9.11 -6.29
C ILE A 78 10.51 10.62 -6.11
N ASN A 79 11.34 11.01 -5.15
CA ASN A 79 11.65 12.42 -4.89
C ASN A 79 12.24 13.14 -6.12
N ALA A 80 13.03 12.43 -6.93
CA ALA A 80 13.66 12.98 -8.13
C ALA A 80 12.66 13.31 -9.27
N ILE A 81 11.42 12.83 -9.20
CA ILE A 81 10.35 13.22 -10.14
C ILE A 81 9.94 14.69 -9.94
N ASN A 82 10.31 15.30 -8.80
CA ASN A 82 10.03 16.70 -8.50
C ASN A 82 8.54 17.05 -8.52
N LYS A 83 7.72 16.10 -8.08
CA LYS A 83 6.27 16.25 -7.84
C LYS A 83 6.00 15.79 -6.39
N PRO A 84 5.20 16.53 -5.60
CA PRO A 84 4.77 16.08 -4.29
C PRO A 84 4.10 14.70 -4.39
N ALA A 85 4.48 13.78 -3.51
CA ALA A 85 3.91 12.45 -3.43
C ALA A 85 3.76 12.02 -1.97
N ASP A 86 2.57 11.53 -1.63
CA ASP A 86 2.35 10.82 -0.37
C ASP A 86 2.92 9.41 -0.49
N VAL A 87 3.61 8.98 0.57
CA VAL A 87 4.23 7.66 0.63
C VAL A 87 4.00 6.99 1.96
N PHE A 88 3.91 5.65 1.92
CA PHE A 88 4.06 4.83 3.11
C PHE A 88 5.39 4.09 3.03
N LEU A 89 6.02 3.91 4.20
CA LEU A 89 7.18 3.04 4.31
C LEU A 89 6.73 1.60 4.51
N GLN A 90 7.13 0.72 3.59
CA GLN A 90 6.86 -0.70 3.71
C GLN A 90 7.81 -1.32 4.74
N VAL A 91 7.26 -1.99 5.76
CA VAL A 91 8.01 -2.63 6.84
C VAL A 91 7.87 -4.14 6.74
N ASN A 92 9.00 -4.85 6.62
CA ASN A 92 9.06 -6.30 6.73
C ASN A 92 9.06 -6.73 8.20
N VAL A 93 7.93 -6.51 8.86
CA VAL A 93 7.77 -6.74 10.30
C VAL A 93 7.95 -8.21 10.70
N SER A 94 7.55 -9.13 9.82
CA SER A 94 7.71 -10.57 10.01
C SER A 94 9.12 -11.07 9.74
N GLN A 95 10.04 -10.20 9.27
CA GLN A 95 11.42 -10.54 8.90
C GLN A 95 11.52 -11.71 7.91
N ASP A 96 10.55 -11.81 7.00
CA ASP A 96 10.50 -12.86 5.99
C ASP A 96 11.46 -12.50 4.84
N PRO A 97 12.51 -13.29 4.55
CA PRO A 97 13.48 -12.96 3.51
C PRO A 97 12.87 -12.92 2.10
N ALA A 98 11.68 -13.48 1.89
CA ALA A 98 10.94 -13.40 0.63
C ALA A 98 10.12 -12.11 0.48
N LYS A 99 10.07 -11.24 1.51
CA LYS A 99 9.29 -10.00 1.52
C LYS A 99 10.19 -8.77 1.41
N HIS A 100 9.66 -7.75 0.74
CA HIS A 100 10.27 -6.43 0.68
C HIS A 100 9.89 -5.59 1.91
N GLY A 101 10.69 -4.56 2.17
CA GLY A 101 10.46 -3.57 3.21
C GLY A 101 11.66 -3.41 4.13
N PHE A 102 11.68 -2.29 4.85
CA PHE A 102 12.65 -2.05 5.90
C PHE A 102 12.41 -3.03 7.05
N LEU A 103 13.49 -3.51 7.66
CA LEU A 103 13.37 -4.18 8.95
C LEU A 103 13.01 -3.14 10.04
N PRO A 104 12.30 -3.55 11.12
CA PRO A 104 11.93 -2.64 12.20
C PRO A 104 13.11 -1.83 12.79
N ASN A 105 14.29 -2.44 12.86
CA ASN A 105 15.53 -1.82 13.37
C ASN A 105 16.20 -0.86 12.35
N GLU A 106 15.86 -0.92 11.08
CA GLU A 106 16.38 -0.03 10.03
C GLU A 106 15.51 1.22 9.85
N LEU A 107 14.25 1.15 10.28
CA LEU A 107 13.21 2.12 9.97
C LEU A 107 13.53 3.53 10.49
N GLU A 108 14.14 3.66 11.66
CA GLU A 108 14.49 4.96 12.25
C GLU A 108 15.54 5.71 11.40
N ALA A 109 16.59 5.00 10.97
CA ALA A 109 17.64 5.55 10.11
C ALA A 109 17.12 5.86 8.69
N ALA A 110 16.23 5.02 8.17
CA ALA A 110 15.59 5.24 6.88
C ALA A 110 14.66 6.46 6.90
N LEU A 111 13.76 6.52 7.89
CA LEU A 111 12.80 7.62 8.04
C LEU A 111 13.50 8.97 8.17
N SER A 112 14.54 9.05 8.99
CA SER A 112 15.34 10.27 9.18
C SER A 112 15.92 10.80 7.86
N GLN A 113 16.33 9.91 6.95
CA GLN A 113 16.83 10.30 5.63
C GLN A 113 15.72 10.62 4.64
N ILE A 114 14.60 9.91 4.70
CA ILE A 114 13.46 10.11 3.81
C ILE A 114 12.74 11.42 4.11
N GLN A 115 12.65 11.83 5.38
CA GLN A 115 12.06 13.12 5.77
C GLN A 115 12.83 14.34 5.23
N LEU A 116 14.10 14.17 4.82
CA LEU A 116 14.88 15.22 4.15
C LEU A 116 14.54 15.37 2.67
N LEU A 117 13.77 14.45 2.09
CA LEU A 117 13.37 14.45 0.69
C LEU A 117 12.16 15.37 0.51
N LYS A 118 12.41 16.58 -0.01
CA LYS A 118 11.46 17.70 -0.06
C LYS A 118 10.14 17.42 -0.79
N ASN A 119 10.13 16.45 -1.71
CA ASN A 119 8.95 16.13 -2.53
C ASN A 119 8.14 14.96 -1.95
N LEU A 120 8.55 14.39 -0.81
CA LEU A 120 7.84 13.27 -0.19
C LEU A 120 7.19 13.69 1.11
N ASN A 121 5.95 13.25 1.30
CA ASN A 121 5.27 13.28 2.57
C ASN A 121 5.09 11.84 3.06
N VAL A 122 5.66 11.51 4.22
CA VAL A 122 5.53 10.17 4.81
C VAL A 122 4.22 10.12 5.59
N ALA A 123 3.17 9.60 4.97
CA ALA A 123 1.83 9.53 5.55
C ALA A 123 1.71 8.45 6.64
N GLY A 124 2.44 7.33 6.48
CA GLY A 124 2.27 6.18 7.36
C GLY A 124 3.24 5.04 7.13
N LEU A 125 2.93 3.92 7.78
CA LEU A 125 3.61 2.65 7.59
C LEU A 125 2.68 1.64 6.92
N MET A 126 3.25 0.78 6.08
CA MET A 126 2.54 -0.30 5.42
C MET A 126 3.24 -1.63 5.72
N THR A 127 2.47 -2.71 5.90
CA THR A 127 3.06 -4.06 5.95
C THR A 127 2.23 -5.10 5.21
N ILE A 128 2.92 -6.11 4.70
CA ILE A 128 2.34 -7.39 4.25
C ILE A 128 3.04 -8.48 5.06
N THR A 129 2.32 -9.05 6.01
CA THR A 129 2.83 -10.11 6.91
C THR A 129 3.12 -11.40 6.14
N ALA A 130 3.96 -12.25 6.75
CA ALA A 130 4.16 -13.62 6.31
C ALA A 130 2.87 -14.44 6.45
N LYS A 131 2.80 -15.57 5.75
CA LYS A 131 1.72 -16.53 5.97
C LYS A 131 1.99 -17.28 7.27
N GLN A 132 1.21 -16.99 8.30
CA GLN A 132 1.47 -17.44 9.67
C GLN A 132 0.17 -17.58 10.47
N THR A 133 0.26 -17.91 11.76
CA THR A 133 -0.93 -18.05 12.62
C THR A 133 -1.56 -16.69 12.91
N LYS A 134 -2.83 -16.68 13.32
CA LYS A 134 -3.53 -15.45 13.71
C LYS A 134 -2.82 -14.71 14.85
N ASP A 135 -2.25 -15.44 15.80
CA ASP A 135 -1.52 -14.86 16.94
C ASP A 135 -0.22 -14.19 16.50
N GLN A 136 0.52 -14.80 15.57
CA GLN A 136 1.72 -14.20 14.99
C GLN A 136 1.38 -12.95 14.17
N THR A 137 0.33 -13.00 13.34
CA THR A 137 -0.17 -11.82 12.62
C THR A 137 -0.59 -10.69 13.56
N ARG A 138 -1.22 -11.02 14.70
CA ARG A 138 -1.56 -10.03 15.72
C ARG A 138 -0.32 -9.37 16.33
N GLN A 139 0.72 -10.16 16.63
CA GLN A 139 1.99 -9.64 17.15
C GLN A 139 2.66 -8.68 16.14
N ASP A 140 2.65 -9.03 14.86
CA ASP A 140 3.16 -8.17 13.79
C ASP A 140 2.40 -6.83 13.71
N PHE A 141 1.06 -6.86 13.72
CA PHE A 141 0.26 -5.63 13.68
C PHE A 141 0.43 -4.77 14.93
N ARG A 142 0.62 -5.38 16.11
CA ARG A 142 0.99 -4.65 17.34
C ARG A 142 2.32 -3.93 17.20
N MET A 143 3.33 -4.61 16.65
CA MET A 143 4.64 -4.00 16.40
C MET A 143 4.50 -2.82 15.43
N MET A 144 3.71 -2.96 14.36
CA MET A 144 3.42 -1.84 13.44
C MET A 144 2.78 -0.66 14.16
N LYS A 145 1.83 -0.91 15.06
CA LYS A 145 1.18 0.14 15.87
C LYS A 145 2.16 0.86 16.79
N GLN A 146 3.07 0.12 17.41
CA GLN A 146 4.14 0.68 18.24
C GLN A 146 5.09 1.54 17.41
N LEU A 147 5.51 1.09 16.22
CA LEU A 147 6.38 1.85 15.33
C LEU A 147 5.69 3.13 14.83
N GLN A 148 4.43 3.05 14.39
CA GLN A 148 3.67 4.23 13.95
C GLN A 148 3.57 5.28 15.08
N THR A 149 3.26 4.83 16.30
CA THR A 149 3.18 5.72 17.47
C THR A 149 4.55 6.30 17.80
N LYS A 150 5.62 5.49 17.82
CA LYS A 150 7.00 5.92 18.09
C LYS A 150 7.44 7.04 17.14
N PHE A 151 7.09 6.93 15.87
CA PHE A 151 7.49 7.90 14.85
C PHE A 151 6.46 9.02 14.60
N GLY A 152 5.34 9.05 15.33
CA GLY A 152 4.31 10.08 15.18
C GLY A 152 3.64 10.12 13.81
N LEU A 153 3.65 9.00 13.08
CA LEU A 153 3.01 8.89 11.75
C LEU A 153 1.50 8.73 11.92
N GLN A 154 0.70 9.09 10.92
CA GLN A 154 -0.77 9.07 11.05
C GLN A 154 -1.34 7.70 10.65
N GLU A 155 -0.89 7.17 9.52
CA GLU A 155 -1.56 6.05 8.87
C GLU A 155 -0.88 4.69 9.11
N LEU A 156 -1.69 3.64 9.15
CA LEU A 156 -1.30 2.23 9.20
C LEU A 156 -2.06 1.45 8.13
N SER A 157 -1.38 1.16 7.03
CA SER A 157 -1.88 0.27 5.97
C SER A 157 -1.49 -1.18 6.26
N MET A 158 -2.40 -1.94 6.86
CA MET A 158 -2.19 -3.34 7.20
C MET A 158 -3.51 -4.11 7.21
N GLY A 159 -3.44 -5.42 7.01
CA GLY A 159 -4.62 -6.27 6.84
C GLY A 159 -5.10 -6.36 5.38
N MET A 160 -5.40 -7.59 4.98
CA MET A 160 -5.97 -7.99 3.71
C MET A 160 -7.24 -8.83 3.95
N SER A 161 -7.84 -9.39 2.90
CA SER A 161 -9.11 -10.14 3.00
C SER A 161 -9.17 -11.20 4.11
N ASP A 162 -8.04 -11.82 4.46
CA ASP A 162 -8.00 -12.96 5.40
C ASP A 162 -7.70 -12.56 6.86
N ASP A 163 -7.25 -11.32 7.10
CA ASP A 163 -6.75 -10.86 8.41
C ASP A 163 -7.12 -9.40 8.75
N TRP A 164 -7.99 -8.76 7.97
CA TRP A 164 -8.40 -7.37 8.17
C TRP A 164 -9.08 -7.13 9.54
N GLU A 165 -9.81 -8.10 10.08
CA GLU A 165 -10.45 -7.97 11.40
C GLU A 165 -9.39 -7.77 12.50
N ILE A 166 -8.34 -8.60 12.47
CA ILE A 166 -7.20 -8.49 13.40
C ILE A 166 -6.49 -7.15 13.17
N ALA A 167 -6.31 -6.74 11.92
CA ALA A 167 -5.68 -5.46 11.60
C ALA A 167 -6.46 -4.28 12.19
N VAL A 168 -7.79 -4.27 12.07
CA VAL A 168 -8.65 -3.22 12.66
C VAL A 168 -8.55 -3.22 14.18
N GLU A 169 -8.62 -4.39 14.83
CA GLU A 169 -8.45 -4.51 16.29
C GLU A 169 -7.11 -3.97 16.79
N GLU A 170 -6.04 -4.14 16.00
CA GLU A 170 -4.69 -3.67 16.33
C GLU A 170 -4.39 -2.26 15.77
N GLY A 171 -5.42 -1.55 15.26
CA GLY A 171 -5.36 -0.13 14.96
C GLY A 171 -4.99 0.25 13.53
N ALA A 172 -5.25 -0.62 12.55
CA ALA A 172 -5.14 -0.27 11.14
C ALA A 172 -6.07 0.89 10.78
N THR A 173 -5.56 1.84 10.00
CA THR A 173 -6.36 2.94 9.43
C THR A 173 -6.78 2.61 8.00
N ILE A 174 -6.01 1.78 7.30
CA ILE A 174 -6.31 1.31 5.95
C ILE A 174 -6.20 -0.22 5.91
N VAL A 175 -7.31 -0.90 5.64
CA VAL A 175 -7.33 -2.32 5.24
C VAL A 175 -7.47 -2.47 3.73
N ARG A 176 -6.81 -3.49 3.16
CA ARG A 176 -6.68 -3.70 1.70
C ARG A 176 -7.49 -4.90 1.24
N LEU A 177 -8.76 -4.67 0.88
CA LEU A 177 -9.72 -5.73 0.61
C LEU A 177 -9.82 -6.01 -0.90
N GLY A 178 -9.46 -7.23 -1.30
CA GLY A 178 -9.58 -7.69 -2.68
C GLY A 178 -10.71 -8.70 -2.79
N SER A 179 -10.38 -9.98 -2.56
CA SER A 179 -11.35 -11.09 -2.65
C SER A 179 -12.57 -10.95 -1.73
N ALA A 180 -12.44 -10.26 -0.59
CA ALA A 180 -13.58 -9.98 0.27
C ALA A 180 -14.63 -9.07 -0.40
N LEU A 181 -14.22 -8.17 -1.31
CA LEU A 181 -15.11 -7.27 -2.05
C LEU A 181 -15.47 -7.81 -3.44
N PHE A 182 -14.49 -8.39 -4.13
CA PHE A 182 -14.61 -8.82 -5.52
C PHE A 182 -14.67 -10.34 -5.69
N GLY A 183 -14.89 -11.11 -4.63
CA GLY A 183 -14.90 -12.57 -4.70
C GLY A 183 -13.57 -13.17 -5.21
N PRO A 184 -13.56 -14.47 -5.57
CA PRO A 184 -12.35 -15.13 -6.05
C PRO A 184 -11.83 -14.48 -7.34
N ARG A 185 -10.50 -14.50 -7.51
CA ARG A 185 -9.86 -13.99 -8.73
C ARG A 185 -10.35 -14.80 -9.92
N ILE A 186 -10.75 -14.11 -10.98
CA ILE A 186 -10.93 -14.75 -12.28
C ILE A 186 -9.52 -15.08 -12.75
N SER A 187 -9.10 -16.35 -12.65
CA SER A 187 -7.85 -16.74 -13.29
C SER A 187 -8.05 -16.56 -14.79
N ALA A 188 -7.30 -15.63 -15.38
CA ALA A 188 -7.09 -15.68 -16.81
C ALA A 188 -6.33 -16.99 -17.07
N LYS A 189 -7.06 -18.06 -17.40
CA LYS A 189 -6.49 -19.09 -18.26
C LYS A 189 -6.18 -18.37 -19.56
N LEU A 190 -4.91 -18.01 -19.74
CA LEU A 190 -4.30 -17.96 -21.06
C LEU A 190 -4.12 -19.41 -21.52
#